data_AF-A0A972YXL7-F1
#
_entry.id   AF-A0A972YXL7-F1
#
_cell.length_a   1.000
_cell.length_b   1.000
_cell.length_c   1.000
_cell.angle_alpha   90.00
_cell.angle_beta   90.00
_cell.angle_gamma   90.00
#
_symmetry.space_group_name_H-M   'P 1'
#
loop_
_entity.id
_entity.type
_entity.pdbx_description
1 polymer ?
#
loop_
_entity_poly.entity_id
_entity_poly.type
_entity_poly.pdbx_seq_one_letter_code
_entity_poly.pdbx_strand_id
1 'polypeptide(L)'
;MNTLKKFITALTLSTLGFAFTTSATPIYTEWDFIVDSAFTSFAYTAGDGATNETMDNILLTAPTILAWGDQVSQSSLDISSGSLGNITGDDLPSGTAVQTALLIHNNISIPDDSKFLDTATLSTLLQLVPANTPFPAPVLGNALAFDILFKETLNTPGLCGGVPCGNDIFIMTMPPGVIFDGSEGTLNQQFSIFEHTYNIELKLVSTLNGTGLSVLHNDICDRVAGAGADCIGLTTIEGQSNEFQVMMTITYVPEPSTILLLSLALFGIVASMK
;
A
#
# COMPACT_ATOMS: atom_id res chain seq x y z
N MET A 1 -46.85 -31.42 37.07
CA MET A 1 -47.34 -30.24 36.31
C MET A 1 -46.48 -28.97 36.47
N ASN A 2 -45.39 -28.97 37.25
CA ASN A 2 -44.54 -27.78 37.48
C ASN A 2 -43.18 -27.79 36.76
N THR A 3 -42.73 -28.92 36.22
CA THR A 3 -41.48 -29.06 35.45
C THR A 3 -41.67 -28.79 33.96
N LEU A 4 -42.84 -29.14 33.41
CA LEU A 4 -43.18 -28.89 32.00
C LEU A 4 -43.41 -27.39 31.71
N LYS A 5 -43.98 -26.63 32.65
CA LYS A 5 -44.10 -25.17 32.54
C LYS A 5 -42.72 -24.48 32.51
N LYS A 6 -41.75 -24.95 33.31
CA LYS A 6 -40.39 -24.38 33.36
C LYS A 6 -39.59 -24.66 32.08
N PHE A 7 -39.77 -25.81 31.45
CA PHE A 7 -39.15 -26.12 30.16
C PHE A 7 -39.74 -25.26 29.02
N ILE A 8 -41.05 -25.01 29.05
CA ILE A 8 -41.70 -24.18 28.02
C ILE A 8 -41.33 -22.69 28.18
N THR A 9 -41.09 -22.20 29.39
CA THR A 9 -40.64 -20.79 29.58
C THR A 9 -39.16 -20.58 29.24
N ALA A 10 -38.34 -21.64 29.29
CA ALA A 10 -36.92 -21.58 28.92
C ALA A 10 -36.69 -21.76 27.40
N LEU A 11 -37.59 -22.46 26.70
CA LEU A 11 -37.45 -22.74 25.27
C LEU A 11 -38.04 -21.65 24.36
N THR A 12 -38.86 -20.73 24.88
CA THR A 12 -39.38 -19.58 24.10
C THR A 12 -38.44 -18.39 24.04
N LEU A 13 -37.33 -18.39 24.80
CA LEU A 13 -36.31 -17.33 24.72
C LEU A 13 -35.12 -17.68 23.81
N SER A 14 -34.99 -18.93 23.36
CA SER A 14 -33.84 -19.39 22.55
C SER A 14 -34.03 -19.27 21.04
N THR A 15 -35.20 -18.82 20.56
CA THR A 15 -35.50 -18.68 19.13
C THR A 15 -35.64 -17.23 18.66
N LEU A 16 -35.41 -16.25 19.53
CA LEU A 16 -35.24 -14.84 19.14
C LEU A 16 -33.76 -14.58 18.83
N GLY A 17 -33.18 -15.41 17.96
CA GLY A 17 -31.98 -15.06 17.22
C GLY A 17 -32.37 -14.03 16.16
N PHE A 18 -32.76 -12.83 16.59
CA PHE A 18 -32.74 -11.68 15.69
C PHE A 18 -31.28 -11.47 15.31
N ALA A 19 -30.91 -11.90 14.11
CA ALA A 19 -29.73 -11.39 13.45
C ALA A 19 -30.01 -9.91 13.17
N PHE A 20 -29.76 -9.05 14.16
CA PHE A 20 -29.65 -7.62 13.96
C PHE A 20 -28.33 -7.37 13.24
N THR A 21 -28.31 -7.52 11.92
CA THR A 21 -27.26 -6.93 11.10
C THR A 21 -27.65 -5.48 10.89
N THR A 22 -27.41 -4.62 11.88
CA THR A 22 -27.38 -3.18 11.62
C THR A 22 -26.05 -2.86 10.92
N SER A 23 -25.89 -3.33 9.69
CA SER A 23 -24.89 -2.75 8.80
C SER A 23 -25.54 -1.52 8.21
N ALA A 24 -25.09 -0.33 8.60
CA ALA A 24 -25.48 0.87 7.89
C ALA A 24 -25.09 0.67 6.41
N THR A 25 -26.04 0.83 5.50
CA THR A 25 -25.73 0.80 4.06
C THR A 25 -24.71 1.89 3.78
N PRO A 26 -23.60 1.61 3.07
CA PRO A 26 -22.62 2.63 2.77
C PRO A 26 -23.28 3.79 2.03
N ILE A 27 -23.00 5.02 2.45
CA ILE A 27 -23.56 6.22 1.82
C ILE A 27 -22.99 6.39 0.41
N TYR A 28 -21.72 6.00 0.21
CA TYR A 28 -21.02 6.15 -1.05
C TYR A 28 -20.57 4.79 -1.55
N THR A 29 -20.96 4.46 -2.79
CA THR A 29 -20.63 3.22 -3.48
C THR A 29 -19.73 3.44 -4.68
N GLU A 30 -19.50 4.69 -5.08
CA GLU A 30 -18.69 5.08 -6.24
C GLU A 30 -17.82 6.29 -5.88
N TRP A 31 -16.62 6.33 -6.44
CA TRP A 31 -15.59 7.31 -6.09
C TRP A 31 -14.90 7.89 -7.31
N ASP A 32 -14.66 9.19 -7.29
CA ASP A 32 -13.74 9.86 -8.22
C ASP A 32 -12.42 10.10 -7.50
N PHE A 33 -11.31 9.92 -8.20
CA PHE A 33 -9.98 10.09 -7.63
C PHE A 33 -9.00 10.80 -8.55
N ILE A 34 -8.04 11.49 -7.93
CA ILE A 34 -6.84 12.04 -8.55
C ILE A 34 -5.65 11.56 -7.71
N VAL A 35 -4.66 10.97 -8.35
CA VAL A 35 -3.41 10.52 -7.75
C VAL A 35 -2.29 11.30 -8.38
N ASP A 36 -1.54 12.03 -7.56
CA ASP A 36 -0.28 12.68 -7.95
C ASP A 36 0.88 12.03 -7.20
N SER A 37 1.90 11.57 -7.91
CA SER A 37 3.08 10.91 -7.33
C SER A 37 4.38 11.41 -7.94
N ALA A 38 5.40 11.64 -7.09
CA ALA A 38 6.74 12.05 -7.53
C ALA A 38 7.81 11.77 -6.47
N PHE A 39 9.07 11.69 -6.90
CA PHE A 39 10.23 11.57 -6.02
C PHE A 39 10.66 12.94 -5.49
N THR A 40 10.15 13.30 -4.31
CA THR A 40 10.36 14.63 -3.71
C THR A 40 11.68 14.75 -2.93
N SER A 41 12.33 13.63 -2.66
CA SER A 41 13.67 13.57 -2.10
C SER A 41 14.40 12.35 -2.66
N PHE A 42 15.69 12.45 -2.89
CA PHE A 42 16.53 11.34 -3.33
C PHE A 42 18.00 11.66 -3.08
N ALA A 43 18.79 10.61 -2.89
CA ALA A 43 20.23 10.68 -2.76
C ALA A 43 20.86 9.50 -3.49
N TYR A 44 22.05 9.72 -4.02
CA TYR A 44 22.84 8.70 -4.69
C TYR A 44 24.13 8.44 -3.90
N THR A 45 24.66 7.24 -4.05
CA THR A 45 25.96 6.89 -3.51
C THR A 45 27.08 7.71 -4.17
N ALA A 46 28.23 7.75 -3.51
CA ALA A 46 29.46 8.21 -4.15
C ALA A 46 29.93 7.19 -5.19
N GLY A 47 30.49 7.66 -6.30
CA GLY A 47 30.95 6.84 -7.40
C GLY A 47 31.15 7.66 -8.68
N ASP A 48 31.44 6.97 -9.77
CA ASP A 48 31.55 7.51 -11.12
C ASP A 48 30.23 7.43 -11.88
N GLY A 49 30.14 8.05 -13.07
CA GLY A 49 28.91 8.07 -13.86
C GLY A 49 27.98 9.24 -13.56
N ALA A 50 26.78 9.19 -14.10
CA ALA A 50 25.83 10.29 -14.08
C ALA A 50 24.44 9.83 -13.65
N THR A 51 23.77 10.73 -12.95
CA THR A 51 22.38 10.59 -12.56
C THR A 51 21.53 11.50 -13.44
N ASN A 52 20.27 11.13 -13.62
CA ASN A 52 19.34 11.92 -14.41
C ASN A 52 17.94 11.81 -13.83
N GLU A 53 17.39 12.95 -13.42
CA GLU A 53 16.04 13.08 -12.91
C GLU A 53 15.18 13.82 -13.93
N THR A 54 14.07 13.21 -14.33
CA THR A 54 13.26 13.73 -15.43
C THR A 54 11.76 13.58 -15.18
N MET A 55 10.99 14.25 -16.04
CA MET A 55 9.53 14.17 -16.11
C MET A 55 8.88 14.61 -14.80
N ASP A 56 8.81 15.91 -14.58
CA ASP A 56 8.29 16.44 -13.32
C ASP A 56 6.76 16.32 -13.25
N ASN A 57 6.26 15.84 -12.11
CA ASN A 57 4.86 15.99 -11.76
C ASN A 57 4.57 17.48 -11.54
N ILE A 58 3.51 17.98 -12.18
CA ILE A 58 3.19 19.41 -12.18
C ILE A 58 2.80 19.91 -10.78
N LEU A 59 2.05 19.11 -10.01
CA LEU A 59 1.54 19.50 -8.71
C LEU A 59 2.62 19.44 -7.62
N LEU A 60 3.42 18.38 -7.61
CA LEU A 60 4.49 18.13 -6.63
C LEU A 60 5.80 18.82 -7.00
N THR A 61 5.95 19.30 -8.25
CA THR A 61 7.15 19.98 -8.76
C THR A 61 8.43 19.17 -8.55
N ALA A 62 8.33 17.86 -8.78
CA ALA A 62 9.38 16.88 -8.50
C ALA A 62 9.41 15.80 -9.58
N PRO A 63 10.57 15.18 -9.85
CA PRO A 63 10.73 14.21 -10.91
C PRO A 63 9.93 12.94 -10.65
N THR A 64 9.51 12.28 -11.72
CA THR A 64 8.83 10.97 -11.66
C THR A 64 9.69 9.84 -12.20
N ILE A 65 10.89 10.16 -12.70
CA ILE A 65 11.90 9.21 -13.14
C ILE A 65 13.24 9.57 -12.49
N LEU A 66 13.86 8.59 -11.84
CA LEU A 66 15.25 8.64 -11.37
C LEU A 66 16.06 7.62 -12.16
N ALA A 67 17.22 8.02 -12.69
CA ALA A 67 18.12 7.12 -13.40
C ALA A 67 19.57 7.29 -12.91
N TRP A 68 20.32 6.20 -12.89
CA TRP A 68 21.70 6.14 -12.41
C TRP A 68 22.54 5.14 -13.23
N GLY A 69 23.86 5.16 -13.05
CA GLY A 69 24.82 4.38 -13.84
C GLY A 69 25.83 5.22 -14.61
N ASP A 70 26.48 4.66 -15.62
CA ASP A 70 27.64 5.23 -16.33
C ASP A 70 27.30 5.93 -17.66
N GLN A 71 26.02 6.24 -17.89
CA GLN A 71 25.43 6.75 -19.15
C GLN A 71 25.39 5.77 -20.33
N VAL A 72 26.08 4.63 -20.25
CA VAL A 72 26.01 3.58 -21.27
C VAL A 72 25.09 2.46 -20.80
N SER A 73 25.29 2.02 -19.56
CA SER A 73 24.38 1.15 -18.81
C SER A 73 23.73 1.99 -17.71
N GLN A 74 22.40 2.06 -17.72
CA GLN A 74 21.65 2.79 -16.70
C GLN A 74 20.49 1.97 -16.15
N SER A 75 20.47 1.87 -14.83
CA SER A 75 19.28 1.46 -14.08
C SER A 75 18.37 2.67 -13.87
N SER A 76 17.07 2.44 -13.73
CA SER A 76 16.12 3.52 -13.51
C SER A 76 14.88 3.09 -12.76
N LEU A 77 14.30 4.04 -12.02
CA LEU A 77 13.03 3.92 -11.31
C LEU A 77 12.04 4.94 -11.88
N ASP A 78 10.94 4.45 -12.44
CA ASP A 78 9.89 5.25 -13.09
C ASP A 78 8.53 4.97 -12.42
N ILE A 79 7.86 6.01 -11.92
CA ILE A 79 6.46 5.94 -11.43
C ILE A 79 5.47 6.63 -12.37
N SER A 80 5.99 7.29 -13.41
CA SER A 80 5.23 8.07 -14.37
C SER A 80 4.52 7.15 -15.36
N SER A 81 5.22 6.19 -15.95
CA SER A 81 4.77 5.45 -17.13
C SER A 81 4.13 6.34 -18.23
N GLY A 82 4.60 7.58 -18.36
CA GLY A 82 4.06 8.57 -19.30
C GLY A 82 2.91 9.44 -18.78
N SER A 83 2.46 9.25 -17.55
CA SER A 83 1.41 10.05 -16.89
C SER A 83 1.91 11.31 -16.17
N LEU A 84 3.23 11.52 -16.12
CA LEU A 84 3.86 12.52 -15.24
C LEU A 84 3.46 12.33 -13.76
N GLY A 85 3.16 11.08 -13.38
CA GLY A 85 2.71 10.73 -12.04
C GLY A 85 1.30 11.23 -11.71
N ASN A 86 0.52 11.69 -12.69
CA ASN A 86 -0.86 12.14 -12.50
C ASN A 86 -1.84 11.14 -13.15
N ILE A 87 -2.63 10.45 -12.34
CA ILE A 87 -3.67 9.52 -12.79
C ILE A 87 -5.00 9.93 -12.20
N THR A 88 -6.03 9.98 -13.03
CA THR A 88 -7.41 10.27 -12.62
C THR A 88 -8.32 9.11 -12.96
N GLY A 89 -9.39 8.94 -12.17
CA GLY A 89 -10.45 8.01 -12.50
C GLY A 89 -11.78 8.49 -11.91
N ASP A 90 -12.86 8.09 -12.58
CA ASP A 90 -14.22 8.51 -12.27
C ASP A 90 -15.11 7.27 -12.05
N ASP A 91 -16.15 7.43 -11.24
CA ASP A 91 -17.19 6.43 -10.98
C ASP A 91 -16.64 5.05 -10.55
N LEU A 92 -15.52 5.00 -9.81
CA LEU A 92 -14.90 3.75 -9.35
C LEU A 92 -15.83 3.04 -8.34
N PRO A 93 -16.39 1.86 -8.65
CA PRO A 93 -17.27 1.17 -7.72
C PRO A 93 -16.50 0.62 -6.51
N SER A 94 -17.06 0.76 -5.32
CA SER A 94 -16.47 0.23 -4.09
C SER A 94 -16.27 -1.28 -4.18
N GLY A 95 -15.10 -1.74 -3.73
CA GLY A 95 -14.63 -3.13 -3.85
C GLY A 95 -14.02 -3.47 -5.21
N THR A 96 -14.01 -2.55 -6.17
CA THR A 96 -13.31 -2.73 -7.45
C THR A 96 -11.88 -2.23 -7.35
N ALA A 97 -10.94 -3.02 -7.84
CA ALA A 97 -9.54 -2.63 -7.95
C ALA A 97 -9.29 -1.82 -9.23
N VAL A 98 -8.56 -0.72 -9.12
CA VAL A 98 -8.11 0.11 -10.25
C VAL A 98 -6.62 0.38 -10.18
N GLN A 99 -5.94 0.43 -11.31
CA GLN A 99 -4.53 0.80 -11.35
C GLN A 99 -4.37 2.31 -11.18
N THR A 100 -3.61 2.73 -10.17
CA THR A 100 -3.35 4.15 -9.85
C THR A 100 -1.93 4.60 -10.18
N ALA A 101 -1.02 3.66 -10.40
CA ALA A 101 0.32 3.92 -10.92
C ALA A 101 0.92 2.66 -11.56
N LEU A 102 1.98 2.84 -12.34
CA LEU A 102 2.87 1.77 -12.78
C LEU A 102 4.28 2.12 -12.31
N LEU A 103 4.82 1.31 -11.39
CA LEU A 103 6.21 1.41 -10.98
C LEU A 103 7.04 0.49 -11.86
N ILE A 104 8.07 1.04 -12.49
CA ILE A 104 9.01 0.29 -13.33
C ILE A 104 10.40 0.48 -12.76
N HIS A 105 11.05 -0.62 -12.41
CA HIS A 105 12.49 -0.63 -12.15
C HIS A 105 13.19 -1.34 -13.32
N ASN A 106 13.87 -0.56 -14.15
CA ASN A 106 14.81 -1.12 -15.11
C ASN A 106 16.08 -1.44 -14.35
N ASN A 107 16.25 -2.70 -13.97
CA ASN A 107 17.49 -3.14 -13.33
C ASN A 107 18.47 -3.60 -14.41
N ILE A 108 19.49 -2.79 -14.68
CA ILE A 108 20.51 -3.04 -15.71
C ILE A 108 21.88 -3.11 -15.03
N SER A 109 22.69 -4.11 -15.40
CA SER A 109 24.04 -4.23 -14.88
C SER A 109 24.86 -2.97 -15.18
N ILE A 110 25.21 -2.27 -14.11
CA ILE A 110 26.12 -1.13 -14.12
C ILE A 110 27.51 -1.55 -13.59
N PRO A 111 28.59 -0.85 -13.98
CA PRO A 111 29.92 -1.08 -13.41
C PRO A 111 29.97 -0.85 -11.90
N ASP A 112 30.82 -1.61 -11.18
CA ASP A 112 30.93 -1.60 -9.71
C ASP A 112 31.20 -0.21 -9.09
N ASP A 113 31.96 0.64 -9.79
CA ASP A 113 32.32 1.98 -9.30
C ASP A 113 31.25 3.05 -9.62
N SER A 114 30.13 2.67 -10.25
CA SER A 114 29.08 3.62 -10.66
C SER A 114 28.30 4.16 -9.46
N LYS A 115 27.82 5.40 -9.59
CA LYS A 115 26.78 5.95 -8.72
C LYS A 115 25.48 5.17 -8.94
N PHE A 116 24.82 4.86 -7.85
CA PHE A 116 23.47 4.29 -7.84
C PHE A 116 22.61 4.97 -6.78
N LEU A 117 21.30 4.80 -6.88
CA LEU A 117 20.37 5.36 -5.90
C LEU A 117 20.71 4.81 -4.50
N ASP A 118 20.62 5.62 -3.45
CA ASP A 118 20.82 5.15 -2.07
C ASP A 118 19.48 5.22 -1.34
N THR A 119 18.84 6.38 -1.43
CA THR A 119 17.54 6.63 -0.82
C THR A 119 16.66 7.43 -1.75
N ALA A 120 15.35 7.25 -1.64
CA ALA A 120 14.35 8.13 -2.25
C ALA A 120 13.14 8.29 -1.34
N THR A 121 12.39 9.38 -1.50
CA THR A 121 11.07 9.55 -0.90
C THR A 121 10.07 9.71 -2.03
N LEU A 122 9.19 8.72 -2.18
CA LEU A 122 8.05 8.80 -3.09
C LEU A 122 6.89 9.48 -2.35
N SER A 123 6.57 10.70 -2.75
CA SER A 123 5.40 11.41 -2.24
C SER A 123 4.21 11.13 -3.14
N THR A 124 3.09 10.74 -2.54
CA THR A 124 1.83 10.48 -3.23
C THR A 124 0.69 11.25 -2.56
N LEU A 125 0.00 12.10 -3.32
CA LEU A 125 -1.24 12.75 -2.92
C LEU A 125 -2.42 12.05 -3.59
N LEU A 126 -3.30 11.47 -2.78
CA LEU A 126 -4.59 10.97 -3.22
C LEU A 126 -5.68 11.99 -2.86
N GLN A 127 -6.31 12.57 -3.88
CA GLN A 127 -7.58 13.27 -3.71
C GLN A 127 -8.69 12.29 -4.03
N LEU A 128 -9.59 12.08 -3.07
CA LEU A 128 -10.68 11.13 -3.18
C LEU A 128 -11.98 11.81 -2.78
N VAL A 129 -12.99 11.72 -3.64
CA VAL A 129 -14.32 12.28 -3.40
C VAL A 129 -15.39 11.27 -3.84
N PRO A 130 -16.59 11.31 -3.25
CA PRO A 130 -17.72 10.56 -3.81
C PRO A 130 -17.96 10.95 -5.26
N ALA A 131 -18.36 9.97 -6.09
CA ALA A 131 -18.61 10.21 -7.50
C ALA A 131 -19.52 11.43 -7.73
N ASN A 132 -19.22 12.21 -8.78
CA ASN A 132 -19.94 13.42 -9.15
C ASN A 132 -19.85 14.57 -8.13
N THR A 133 -18.86 14.53 -7.23
CA THR A 133 -18.56 15.60 -6.27
C THR A 133 -17.35 16.40 -6.77
N PRO A 134 -17.37 17.75 -6.73
CA PRO A 134 -16.21 18.53 -7.14
C PRO A 134 -15.02 18.30 -6.18
N PHE A 135 -13.83 18.13 -6.76
CA PHE A 135 -12.60 18.03 -5.98
C PHE A 135 -12.31 19.33 -5.21
N PRO A 136 -11.93 19.25 -3.93
CA PRO A 136 -11.37 20.40 -3.23
C PRO A 136 -10.00 20.76 -3.82
N ALA A 137 -9.49 21.96 -3.50
CA ALA A 137 -8.12 22.32 -3.84
C ALA A 137 -7.12 21.33 -3.19
N PRO A 138 -6.05 20.93 -3.91
CA PRO A 138 -5.06 20.00 -3.37
C PRO A 138 -4.36 20.60 -2.15
N VAL A 139 -4.20 19.78 -1.11
CA VAL A 139 -3.48 20.14 0.13
C VAL A 139 -2.23 19.27 0.21
N LEU A 140 -1.09 19.81 -0.23
CA LEU A 140 0.17 19.04 -0.33
C LEU A 140 0.66 18.48 1.02
N GLY A 141 0.27 19.10 2.15
CA GLY A 141 0.57 18.58 3.48
C GLY A 141 -0.08 17.23 3.81
N ASN A 142 -1.05 16.78 2.99
CA ASN A 142 -1.69 15.47 3.13
C ASN A 142 -1.02 14.39 2.26
N ALA A 143 0.01 14.73 1.49
CA ALA A 143 0.73 13.72 0.70
C ALA A 143 1.40 12.70 1.62
N LEU A 144 1.24 11.43 1.30
CA LEU A 144 1.95 10.34 1.95
C LEU A 144 3.37 10.27 1.41
N ALA A 145 4.35 10.20 2.31
CA ALA A 145 5.76 10.07 1.97
C ALA A 145 6.24 8.64 2.28
N PHE A 146 6.55 7.88 1.24
CA PHE A 146 7.15 6.55 1.37
C PHE A 146 8.65 6.67 1.21
N ASP A 147 9.39 6.52 2.31
CA ASP A 147 10.86 6.49 2.21
C ASP A 147 11.31 5.10 1.74
N ILE A 148 12.21 5.12 0.77
CA ILE A 148 12.77 4.00 0.07
C ILE A 148 14.25 3.96 0.40
N LEU A 149 14.71 2.83 0.95
CA LEU A 149 16.12 2.47 0.97
C LEU A 149 16.36 1.53 -0.20
N PHE A 150 17.31 1.90 -1.07
CA PHE A 150 17.66 1.10 -2.22
C PHE A 150 19.04 0.49 -2.06
N LYS A 151 19.19 -0.73 -2.57
CA LYS A 151 20.48 -1.40 -2.64
C LYS A 151 20.65 -2.01 -4.02
N GLU A 152 21.51 -1.37 -4.81
CA GLU A 152 22.18 -2.01 -5.93
C GLU A 152 23.10 -3.11 -5.37
N THR A 153 22.87 -4.34 -5.78
CA THR A 153 23.58 -5.50 -5.25
C THR A 153 24.73 -5.91 -6.17
N LEU A 154 25.74 -6.55 -5.58
CA LEU A 154 26.76 -7.21 -6.41
C LEU A 154 26.11 -8.42 -7.10
N ASN A 155 26.26 -8.49 -8.42
CA ASN A 155 25.77 -9.53 -9.32
C ASN A 155 26.43 -10.90 -9.11
N THR A 156 26.28 -11.42 -7.90
CA THR A 156 26.91 -12.65 -7.43
C THR A 156 25.95 -13.84 -7.58
N PRO A 157 26.46 -15.01 -8.01
CA PRO A 157 25.63 -16.20 -8.12
C PRO A 157 25.24 -16.71 -6.72
N GLY A 158 24.04 -17.28 -6.60
CA GLY A 158 23.56 -17.91 -5.37
C GLY A 158 22.14 -17.48 -5.01
N LEU A 159 21.65 -17.99 -3.87
CA LEU A 159 20.36 -17.62 -3.29
C LEU A 159 20.57 -16.96 -1.93
N CYS A 160 19.87 -15.86 -1.70
CA CYS A 160 19.86 -15.08 -0.48
C CYS A 160 18.39 -14.95 -0.05
N GLY A 161 18.01 -15.47 1.12
CA GLY A 161 16.61 -15.45 1.55
C GLY A 161 15.61 -16.10 0.58
N GLY A 162 16.07 -17.04 -0.27
CA GLY A 162 15.23 -17.74 -1.25
C GLY A 162 15.11 -17.08 -2.63
N VAL A 163 15.69 -15.90 -2.85
CA VAL A 163 15.76 -15.22 -4.15
C VAL A 163 17.22 -15.11 -4.64
N PRO A 164 17.49 -14.86 -5.94
CA PRO A 164 18.86 -14.67 -6.41
C PRO A 164 19.60 -13.58 -5.63
N CYS A 165 20.85 -13.83 -5.25
CA CYS A 165 21.64 -12.87 -4.49
C CYS A 165 21.93 -11.59 -5.29
N GLY A 166 22.06 -11.67 -6.62
CA GLY A 166 22.22 -10.49 -7.48
C GLY A 166 20.93 -9.70 -7.75
N ASN A 167 19.81 -10.01 -7.09
CA ASN A 167 18.63 -9.15 -7.19
C ASN A 167 18.84 -7.89 -6.36
N ASP A 168 18.49 -6.74 -6.94
CA ASP A 168 18.44 -5.49 -6.20
C ASP A 168 17.25 -5.45 -5.26
N ILE A 169 17.39 -4.61 -4.23
CA ILE A 169 16.50 -4.62 -3.07
C ILE A 169 15.95 -3.21 -2.86
N PHE A 170 14.63 -3.13 -2.73
CA PHE A 170 13.92 -1.94 -2.29
C PHE A 170 13.30 -2.25 -0.93
N ILE A 171 13.58 -1.40 0.05
CA ILE A 171 12.92 -1.43 1.35
C ILE A 171 12.12 -0.15 1.50
N MET A 172 10.85 -0.30 1.87
CA MET A 172 9.91 0.79 2.02
C MET A 172 9.54 0.96 3.49
N THR A 173 9.55 2.20 3.95
CA THR A 173 9.00 2.57 5.26
C THR A 173 7.56 3.04 5.11
N MET A 174 6.75 2.76 6.13
CA MET A 174 5.33 3.08 6.12
C MET A 174 5.10 4.47 6.71
N PRO A 175 4.42 5.39 6.00
CA PRO A 175 4.06 6.68 6.56
C PRO A 175 3.04 6.50 7.70
N PRO A 176 2.91 7.50 8.61
CA PRO A 176 1.94 7.45 9.70
C PRO A 176 0.52 7.19 9.21
N GLY A 177 -0.18 6.26 9.86
CA GLY A 177 -1.57 5.92 9.54
C GLY A 177 -1.75 4.92 8.39
N VAL A 178 -0.67 4.48 7.74
CA VAL A 178 -0.68 3.34 6.82
C VAL A 178 -0.23 2.09 7.56
N ILE A 179 -0.98 1.01 7.40
CA ILE A 179 -0.71 -0.29 8.02
C ILE A 179 -0.42 -1.31 6.91
N PHE A 180 0.71 -1.99 7.02
CA PHE A 180 1.02 -3.10 6.11
C PHE A 180 0.41 -4.41 6.62
N ASP A 181 -0.36 -5.08 5.76
CA ASP A 181 -0.80 -6.45 5.97
C ASP A 181 0.18 -7.39 5.26
N GLY A 182 1.07 -8.02 6.04
CA GLY A 182 2.07 -8.95 5.54
C GLY A 182 1.51 -10.26 5.00
N SER A 183 0.24 -10.60 5.30
CA SER A 183 -0.39 -11.81 4.76
C SER A 183 -0.88 -11.61 3.32
N GLU A 184 -1.37 -10.41 3.01
CA GLU A 184 -1.92 -10.06 1.69
C GLU A 184 -0.94 -9.25 0.82
N GLY A 185 0.13 -8.71 1.41
CA GLY A 185 1.09 -7.83 0.74
C GLY A 185 0.49 -6.46 0.40
N THR A 186 -0.37 -5.94 1.30
CA THR A 186 -1.18 -4.74 1.03
C THR A 186 -0.93 -3.63 2.03
N LEU A 187 -1.02 -2.38 1.58
CA LEU A 187 -1.00 -1.18 2.40
C LEU A 187 -2.43 -0.71 2.63
N ASN A 188 -2.81 -0.55 3.89
CA ASN A 188 -4.16 -0.21 4.29
C ASN A 188 -4.20 1.13 5.02
N GLN A 189 -5.09 2.01 4.60
CA GLN A 189 -5.36 3.27 5.28
C GLN A 189 -6.87 3.49 5.41
N GLN A 190 -7.32 3.75 6.64
CA GLN A 190 -8.73 4.04 6.88
C GLN A 190 -8.99 5.53 6.91
N PHE A 191 -10.16 5.93 6.42
CA PHE A 191 -10.69 7.28 6.52
C PHE A 191 -12.20 7.23 6.81
N SER A 192 -12.73 8.31 7.38
CA SER A 192 -14.16 8.39 7.70
C SER A 192 -14.80 9.59 7.04
N ILE A 193 -16.02 9.40 6.53
CA ILE A 193 -16.90 10.48 6.08
C ILE A 193 -18.22 10.32 6.84
N PHE A 194 -18.59 11.36 7.59
CA PHE A 194 -19.68 11.30 8.57
C PHE A 194 -19.47 10.15 9.57
N GLU A 195 -20.42 9.22 9.66
CA GLU A 195 -20.39 8.05 10.54
C GLU A 195 -19.89 6.78 9.82
N HIS A 196 -19.40 6.88 8.58
CA HIS A 196 -18.97 5.72 7.80
C HIS A 196 -17.45 5.70 7.64
N THR A 197 -16.85 4.55 7.98
CA THR A 197 -15.43 4.28 7.76
C THR A 197 -15.23 3.48 6.47
N TYR A 198 -14.21 3.87 5.72
CA TYR A 198 -13.76 3.19 4.51
C TYR A 198 -12.28 2.86 4.64
N ASN A 199 -11.85 1.81 3.95
CA ASN A 199 -10.46 1.39 3.85
C ASN A 199 -9.99 1.54 2.40
N ILE A 200 -8.86 2.22 2.24
CA ILE A 200 -8.09 2.27 1.00
C ILE A 200 -7.02 1.19 1.14
N GLU A 201 -7.08 0.21 0.25
CA GLU A 201 -6.08 -0.83 0.11
C GLU A 201 -5.23 -0.56 -1.14
N LEU A 202 -3.91 -0.53 -1.00
CA LEU A 202 -2.97 -0.52 -2.12
C LEU A 202 -2.22 -1.86 -2.18
N LYS A 203 -2.15 -2.45 -3.37
CA LYS A 203 -1.42 -3.68 -3.64
C LYS A 203 -0.47 -3.48 -4.81
N LEU A 204 0.80 -3.84 -4.62
CA LEU A 204 1.79 -3.85 -5.70
C LEU A 204 1.78 -5.23 -6.35
N VAL A 205 1.27 -5.32 -7.57
CA VAL A 205 1.15 -6.56 -8.34
C VAL A 205 2.24 -6.58 -9.41
N SER A 206 3.19 -7.51 -9.31
CA SER A 206 4.19 -7.74 -10.36
C SER A 206 3.50 -8.29 -11.62
N THR A 207 3.79 -7.73 -12.79
CA THR A 207 3.18 -8.13 -14.07
C THR A 207 3.97 -9.20 -14.81
N LEU A 208 5.27 -9.27 -14.58
CA LEU A 208 6.20 -10.13 -15.31
C LEU A 208 7.11 -10.89 -14.36
N ASN A 209 7.97 -10.16 -13.66
CA ASN A 209 9.07 -10.67 -12.86
C ASN A 209 9.23 -9.84 -11.58
N GLY A 210 9.75 -10.47 -10.52
CA GLY A 210 9.93 -9.86 -9.21
C GLY A 210 8.91 -10.30 -8.17
N THR A 211 9.09 -9.83 -6.94
CA THR A 211 8.15 -10.06 -5.84
C THR A 211 7.29 -8.82 -5.66
N GLY A 212 5.99 -8.98 -5.48
CA GLY A 212 5.17 -7.88 -4.95
C GLY A 212 5.66 -7.43 -3.57
N LEU A 213 5.04 -6.39 -3.02
CA LEU A 213 5.40 -5.90 -1.69
C LEU A 213 5.16 -7.01 -0.65
N SER A 214 6.18 -7.31 0.16
CA SER A 214 6.13 -8.39 1.14
C SER A 214 7.04 -8.09 2.34
N VAL A 215 6.85 -8.85 3.42
CA VAL A 215 7.89 -8.95 4.46
C VAL A 215 9.04 -9.76 3.87
N LEU A 216 10.22 -9.15 3.75
CA LEU A 216 11.40 -9.80 3.21
C LEU A 216 12.08 -10.66 4.27
N HIS A 217 12.77 -11.71 3.82
CA HIS A 217 13.58 -12.54 4.69
C HIS A 217 14.72 -11.73 5.31
N ASN A 218 15.10 -12.03 6.56
CA ASN A 218 16.16 -11.27 7.26
C ASN A 218 17.50 -11.26 6.51
N ASP A 219 17.90 -12.37 5.87
CA ASP A 219 19.07 -12.42 4.98
C ASP A 219 19.06 -11.38 3.84
N ILE A 220 17.89 -10.90 3.42
CA ILE A 220 17.76 -9.82 2.43
C ILE A 220 17.83 -8.46 3.14
N CYS A 221 17.10 -8.29 4.24
CA CYS A 221 17.10 -7.05 5.01
C CYS A 221 18.51 -6.67 5.49
N ASP A 222 19.29 -7.62 6.00
CA ASP A 222 20.64 -7.41 6.54
C ASP A 222 21.65 -6.89 5.49
N ARG A 223 21.30 -6.97 4.20
CA ARG A 223 22.15 -6.49 3.09
C ARG A 223 21.97 -5.01 2.80
N VAL A 224 20.94 -4.38 3.36
CA VAL A 224 20.61 -2.97 3.17
C VAL A 224 20.91 -2.23 4.48
N ALA A 225 21.82 -1.28 4.43
CA ALA A 225 22.20 -0.51 5.60
C ALA A 225 20.99 0.29 6.12
N GLY A 226 20.73 0.25 7.42
CA GLY A 226 19.60 0.95 8.04
C GLY A 226 18.27 0.20 7.96
N ALA A 227 18.22 -0.96 7.30
CA ALA A 227 17.09 -1.86 7.38
C ALA A 227 17.00 -2.54 8.75
N GLY A 228 15.79 -2.67 9.28
CA GLY A 228 15.50 -3.53 10.43
C GLY A 228 15.20 -4.97 10.00
N ALA A 229 15.10 -5.86 10.98
CA ALA A 229 14.52 -7.20 10.76
C ALA A 229 13.07 -7.09 10.28
N ASP A 230 12.62 -8.10 9.53
CA ASP A 230 11.27 -8.17 8.94
C ASP A 230 10.93 -6.93 8.10
N CYS A 231 11.91 -6.41 7.36
CA CYS A 231 11.75 -5.23 6.52
C CYS A 231 10.70 -5.47 5.41
N ILE A 232 9.94 -4.41 5.08
CA ILE A 232 8.91 -4.46 4.04
C ILE A 232 9.53 -3.97 2.74
N GLY A 233 9.38 -4.73 1.67
CA GLY A 233 10.04 -4.40 0.42
C GLY A 233 9.76 -5.35 -0.73
N LEU A 234 10.58 -5.21 -1.76
CA LEU A 234 10.57 -6.07 -2.93
C LEU A 234 12.00 -6.25 -3.47
N THR A 235 12.17 -7.27 -4.30
CA THR A 235 13.41 -7.47 -5.05
C THR A 235 13.16 -7.48 -6.54
N THR A 236 14.13 -7.00 -7.30
CA THR A 236 14.06 -6.90 -8.77
C THR A 236 15.15 -7.74 -9.41
N ILE A 237 14.83 -8.39 -10.52
CA ILE A 237 15.75 -9.29 -11.21
C ILE A 237 16.69 -8.47 -12.09
N GLU A 238 17.98 -8.81 -11.99
CA GLU A 238 19.06 -8.23 -12.77
C GLU A 238 18.90 -8.38 -14.28
N GLY A 239 19.22 -7.30 -15.01
CA GLY A 239 19.18 -7.24 -16.47
C GLY A 239 17.76 -7.25 -17.05
N GLN A 240 16.75 -6.85 -16.28
CA GLN A 240 15.34 -6.88 -16.67
C GLN A 240 14.59 -5.61 -16.29
N SER A 241 13.53 -5.32 -17.05
CA SER A 241 12.48 -4.39 -16.63
C SER A 241 11.55 -5.12 -15.67
N ASN A 242 11.45 -4.61 -14.45
CA ASN A 242 10.59 -5.14 -13.39
C ASN A 242 9.41 -4.18 -13.21
N GLU A 243 8.22 -4.64 -13.56
CA GLU A 243 7.01 -3.82 -13.59
C GLU A 243 6.04 -4.22 -12.47
N PHE A 244 5.55 -3.23 -11.75
CA PHE A 244 4.61 -3.38 -10.64
C PHE A 244 3.42 -2.44 -10.82
N GLN A 245 2.24 -3.02 -11.01
CA GLN A 245 0.99 -2.27 -11.02
C GLN A 245 0.62 -1.93 -9.58
N VAL A 246 0.40 -0.65 -9.29
CA VAL A 246 -0.15 -0.19 -8.02
C VAL A 246 -1.67 -0.22 -8.15
N MET A 247 -2.29 -1.21 -7.53
CA MET A 247 -3.73 -1.41 -7.55
C MET A 247 -4.35 -0.83 -6.28
N MET A 248 -5.34 0.05 -6.44
CA MET A 248 -6.12 0.63 -5.35
C MET A 248 -7.51 0.02 -5.30
N THR A 249 -7.96 -0.35 -4.10
CA THR A 249 -9.33 -0.78 -3.83
C THR A 249 -9.90 0.02 -2.66
N ILE A 250 -11.15 0.48 -2.77
CA ILE A 250 -11.84 1.20 -1.69
C ILE A 250 -13.00 0.36 -1.18
N THR A 251 -12.99 0.01 0.10
CA THR A 251 -14.02 -0.83 0.72
C THR A 251 -14.67 -0.13 1.91
N TYR A 252 -15.97 -0.31 2.08
CA TYR A 252 -16.66 0.10 3.30
C TYR A 252 -16.27 -0.84 4.45
N VAL A 253 -15.94 -0.25 5.61
CA VAL A 253 -15.67 -0.99 6.84
C VAL A 253 -16.94 -0.94 7.69
N PRO A 254 -17.65 -2.07 7.86
CA PRO A 254 -18.84 -2.10 8.70
C PRO A 254 -18.48 -1.77 10.15
N GLU A 255 -19.23 -0.87 10.76
CA GLU A 255 -19.05 -0.61 12.19
C GLU A 255 -19.24 -1.91 12.98
N PRO A 256 -18.36 -2.21 13.95
CA PRO A 256 -18.61 -3.33 14.85
C PRO A 256 -19.95 -3.09 15.54
N SER A 257 -20.78 -4.13 15.64
CA SER A 257 -22.11 -4.06 16.25
C SER A 257 -22.00 -3.84 17.77
N THR A 258 -21.60 -2.64 18.17
CA THR A 258 -21.39 -2.25 19.57
C THR A 258 -22.70 -2.25 20.33
N ILE A 259 -23.83 -1.99 19.66
CA ILE A 259 -25.19 -2.14 20.22
C ILE A 259 -25.50 -3.62 20.53
N LEU A 260 -25.03 -4.55 19.69
CA LEU A 260 -25.18 -5.99 19.97
C LEU A 260 -24.30 -6.40 21.14
N LEU A 261 -23.05 -5.95 21.19
CA LEU A 261 -22.15 -6.20 22.33
C LEU A 261 -22.68 -5.59 23.63
N LEU A 262 -23.18 -4.36 23.61
CA LEU A 262 -23.78 -3.68 24.76
C LEU A 262 -25.06 -4.38 25.22
N SER A 263 -25.95 -4.76 24.28
CA SER A 263 -27.16 -5.50 24.63
C SER A 263 -26.84 -6.88 25.20
N LEU A 264 -25.88 -7.63 24.64
CA LEU A 264 -25.40 -8.89 25.21
C LEU A 264 -24.78 -8.70 26.60
N ALA A 265 -24.02 -7.62 26.83
CA ALA A 265 -23.48 -7.30 28.15
C ALA A 265 -24.59 -7.02 29.18
N LEU A 266 -25.64 -6.27 28.82
CA LEU A 266 -26.80 -6.05 29.70
C LEU A 266 -27.59 -7.35 29.97
N PHE A 267 -27.79 -8.20 28.96
CA PHE A 267 -28.44 -9.51 29.17
C PHE A 267 -27.57 -10.45 30.04
N GLY A 268 -26.24 -10.39 29.92
CA GLY A 268 -25.30 -11.12 30.76
C GLY A 268 -25.36 -10.71 32.23
N ILE A 269 -25.54 -9.41 32.53
CA ILE A 269 -25.75 -8.91 33.90
C ILE A 269 -27.06 -9.48 34.48
N VAL A 270 -28.16 -9.44 33.72
CA VAL A 270 -29.47 -9.97 34.17
C VAL A 270 -29.41 -11.49 34.39
N ALA A 271 -28.63 -12.24 33.61
CA ALA A 271 -28.43 -13.67 33.81
C ALA A 271 -27.54 -14.00 35.03
N SER A 272 -26.58 -13.12 35.36
CA SER A 272 -25.72 -13.24 36.55
C SER A 272 -26.42 -12.85 37.86
N MET A 273 -27.54 -12.11 37.77
CA MET A 273 -28.42 -11.79 38.89
C MET A 273 -29.42 -12.94 39.14
N LYS A 274 -28.90 -14.12 39.49
CA LYS A 274 -29.71 -15.26 39.98
C LYS A 274 -28.96 -16.05 41.03
#